data_AF-A0A934A0W0-F1
#
_entry.id   AF-A0A934A0W0-F1
#
_cell.length_a   1.000
_cell.length_b   1.000
_cell.length_c   1.000
_cell.angle_alpha   90.00
_cell.angle_beta   90.00
_cell.angle_gamma   90.00
#
_symmetry.space_group_name_H-M   'P 1'
#
loop_
_entity.id
_entity.type
_entity.pdbx_description
1 polymer ?
#
loop_
_entity_poly.entity_id
_entity_poly.type
_entity_poly.pdbx_seq_one_letter_code
_entity_poly.pdbx_strand_id
1 'polypeptide(L)'
;TGEFDHLIQIRGSSNVTVAYNQLDNPAGDGVLLGGEAVMTPSQNITIRNNRMTNPRRCNVAVIWARNVRITDNVFEKTNDFVTSVDIEPNPNNREDAWDIEVARNSFYVPRQGAVMLYSGQGAKIPTGGNISVHDNTGSAVWSFYSNVPANWQNVTVTNNF
;
A
#
# COMPACT_ATOMS: atom_id res chain seq x y z
N THR A 1 3.55 11.99 -15.86
CA THR A 1 4.19 10.66 -15.92
C THR A 1 5.09 10.52 -14.70
N GLY A 2 5.32 9.29 -14.23
CA GLY A 2 6.01 8.99 -12.96
C GLY A 2 5.86 7.53 -12.50
N GLU A 3 5.32 6.67 -13.37
CA GLU A 3 5.03 5.25 -13.11
C GLU A 3 6.28 4.39 -12.89
N PHE A 4 7.48 4.93 -13.09
CA PHE A 4 8.75 4.23 -12.86
C PHE A 4 9.70 4.99 -11.93
N ASP A 5 9.28 6.12 -11.38
CA ASP A 5 10.13 7.03 -10.59
C ASP A 5 9.87 6.84 -9.08
N HIS A 6 10.03 5.60 -8.63
CA HIS A 6 9.87 5.22 -7.22
C HIS A 6 11.19 5.33 -6.48
N LEU A 7 11.16 5.69 -5.18
CA LEU A 7 12.41 5.75 -4.38
C LEU A 7 12.94 4.35 -4.03
N ILE A 8 12.05 3.43 -3.66
CA ILE A 8 12.40 2.06 -3.30
C ILE A 8 11.47 1.11 -4.07
N GLN A 9 12.07 0.15 -4.79
CA GLN A 9 11.34 -0.95 -5.45
C GLN A 9 11.81 -2.28 -4.87
N ILE A 10 10.87 -3.11 -4.42
CA ILE A 10 11.13 -4.44 -3.86
C ILE A 10 10.37 -5.48 -4.70
N ARG A 11 11.09 -6.22 -5.55
CA ARG A 11 10.49 -7.07 -6.59
C ARG A 11 10.95 -8.52 -6.45
N GLY A 12 10.02 -9.42 -6.12
CA GLY A 12 10.31 -10.85 -5.94
C GLY A 12 11.28 -11.17 -4.81
N SER A 13 11.45 -10.24 -3.86
CA SER A 13 12.41 -10.36 -2.76
C SER A 13 11.76 -10.91 -1.50
N SER A 14 12.57 -11.43 -0.59
CA SER A 14 12.09 -11.90 0.72
C SER A 14 12.90 -11.32 1.87
N ASN A 15 12.27 -11.15 3.03
CA ASN A 15 12.89 -10.71 4.28
C ASN A 15 13.54 -9.32 4.18
N VAL A 16 12.81 -8.36 3.60
CA VAL A 16 13.28 -6.98 3.43
C VAL A 16 12.67 -6.09 4.50
N THR A 17 13.49 -5.22 5.09
CA THR A 17 13.04 -4.17 6.01
C THR A 17 13.39 -2.79 5.45
N VAL A 18 12.39 -1.93 5.33
CA VAL A 18 12.54 -0.49 5.06
C VAL A 18 12.17 0.24 6.35
N ALA A 19 13.17 0.73 7.09
CA ALA A 19 12.92 1.37 8.38
C ALA A 19 13.81 2.58 8.64
N TYR A 20 13.27 3.53 9.40
CA TYR A 20 13.98 4.74 9.85
C TYR A 20 14.46 5.66 8.71
N ASN A 21 13.69 5.72 7.62
CA ASN A 21 13.99 6.58 6.48
C ASN A 21 13.08 7.81 6.44
N GLN A 22 13.56 8.83 5.73
CA GLN A 22 12.76 9.94 5.23
C GLN A 22 12.67 9.80 3.70
N LEU A 23 11.45 9.70 3.17
CA LEU A 23 11.15 9.44 1.76
C LEU A 23 10.25 10.56 1.22
N ASP A 24 10.82 11.50 0.47
CA ASP A 24 10.16 12.77 0.17
C ASP A 24 9.98 13.01 -1.34
N ASN A 25 8.76 13.40 -1.71
CA ASN A 25 8.38 13.95 -3.02
C ASN A 25 8.79 13.15 -4.28
N PRO A 26 8.70 11.81 -4.34
CA PRO A 26 8.92 11.10 -5.60
C PRO A 26 7.82 11.39 -6.63
N ALA A 27 8.18 11.36 -7.92
CA ALA A 27 7.19 11.45 -8.99
C ALA A 27 6.38 10.15 -9.17
N GLY A 28 6.91 9.03 -8.68
CA GLY A 28 6.24 7.74 -8.52
C GLY A 28 5.83 7.47 -7.06
N ASP A 29 6.06 6.24 -6.62
CA ASP A 29 5.74 5.80 -5.25
C ASP A 29 6.93 5.96 -4.30
N GLY A 30 6.67 6.15 -3.00
CA GLY A 30 7.72 6.07 -1.99
C GLY A 30 8.34 4.68 -1.94
N VAL A 31 7.50 3.66 -1.76
CA VAL A 31 7.87 2.25 -1.80
C VAL A 31 6.91 1.47 -2.70
N LEU A 32 7.44 0.77 -3.69
CA LEU A 32 6.69 -0.17 -4.54
C LEU A 32 7.03 -1.61 -4.17
N LEU A 33 6.02 -2.43 -3.86
CA LEU A 33 6.15 -3.85 -3.56
C LEU A 33 5.57 -4.72 -4.68
N GLY A 34 6.44 -5.50 -5.31
CA GLY A 34 6.07 -6.40 -6.39
C GLY A 34 5.69 -5.65 -7.67
N GLY A 35 4.95 -6.34 -8.54
CA GLY A 35 4.62 -5.85 -9.88
C GLY A 35 5.80 -5.95 -10.84
N GLU A 36 5.45 -5.95 -12.13
CA GLU A 36 6.32 -5.86 -13.31
C GLU A 36 7.50 -6.85 -13.41
N ALA A 37 7.62 -7.55 -14.53
CA ALA A 37 8.78 -8.36 -14.94
C ALA A 37 9.41 -9.34 -13.91
N VAL A 38 8.72 -9.68 -12.82
CA VAL A 38 9.14 -10.72 -11.86
C VAL A 38 8.14 -11.87 -11.82
N MET A 39 8.64 -13.05 -11.46
CA MET A 39 7.85 -14.29 -11.53
C MET A 39 7.17 -14.70 -10.22
N THR A 40 7.49 -14.02 -9.12
CA THR A 40 7.06 -14.39 -7.76
C THR A 40 6.71 -13.14 -6.94
N PRO A 41 5.79 -13.27 -5.95
CA PRO A 41 5.48 -12.18 -5.04
C PRO A 41 6.67 -11.85 -4.13
N SER A 42 6.77 -10.60 -3.72
CA SER A 42 7.63 -10.22 -2.59
C SER A 42 7.06 -10.77 -1.27
N GLN A 43 7.90 -11.24 -0.34
CA GLN A 43 7.43 -11.93 0.88
C GLN A 43 8.15 -11.46 2.14
N ASN A 44 7.44 -11.44 3.28
CA ASN A 44 8.01 -11.08 4.58
C ASN A 44 8.66 -9.69 4.54
N ILE A 45 7.86 -8.68 4.17
CA ILE A 45 8.32 -7.31 4.01
C ILE A 45 7.87 -6.47 5.19
N THR A 46 8.77 -5.69 5.76
CA THR A 46 8.47 -4.76 6.86
C THR A 46 8.80 -3.34 6.45
N ILE A 47 7.81 -2.46 6.45
CA ILE A 47 7.96 -1.01 6.23
C ILE A 47 7.55 -0.32 7.52
N ARG A 48 8.51 0.17 8.30
CA ARG A 48 8.22 0.71 9.63
C ARG A 48 9.03 1.92 10.06
N ASN A 49 8.46 2.76 10.92
CA ASN A 49 9.19 3.90 11.51
C ASN A 49 9.79 4.84 10.45
N ASN A 50 9.13 5.01 9.31
CA ASN A 50 9.55 5.95 8.28
C ASN A 50 8.67 7.21 8.31
N ARG A 51 9.21 8.32 7.81
CA ARG A 51 8.45 9.51 7.43
C ARG A 51 8.38 9.55 5.90
N MET A 52 7.19 9.53 5.32
CA MET A 52 7.02 9.55 3.87
C MET A 52 6.11 10.71 3.47
N THR A 53 6.62 11.62 2.64
CA THR A 53 5.94 12.88 2.35
C THR A 53 5.69 13.08 0.86
N ASN A 54 4.43 13.41 0.58
CA ASN A 54 3.90 13.94 -0.66
C ASN A 54 4.44 13.30 -1.97
N PRO A 55 4.43 11.95 -2.09
CA PRO A 55 4.66 11.33 -3.38
C PRO A 55 3.56 11.75 -4.34
N ARG A 56 3.89 11.91 -5.63
CA ARG A 56 2.88 12.13 -6.65
C ARG A 56 1.93 10.93 -6.74
N ARG A 57 2.44 9.69 -6.64
CA ARG A 57 1.62 8.47 -6.53
C ARG A 57 1.44 8.05 -5.07
N CYS A 58 1.71 6.81 -4.68
CA CYS A 58 1.47 6.30 -3.34
C CYS A 58 2.68 6.52 -2.42
N ASN A 59 2.46 6.62 -1.11
CA ASN A 59 3.55 6.45 -0.15
C ASN A 59 4.03 5.01 -0.17
N VAL A 60 3.08 4.06 -0.19
CA VAL A 60 3.35 2.64 -0.39
C VAL A 60 2.36 2.07 -1.38
N ALA A 61 2.84 1.40 -2.43
CA ALA A 61 2.03 0.62 -3.36
C ALA A 61 2.37 -0.87 -3.22
N VAL A 62 1.35 -1.71 -3.06
CA VAL A 62 1.47 -3.16 -2.92
C VAL A 62 0.76 -3.83 -4.09
N ILE A 63 1.56 -4.35 -5.02
CA ILE A 63 1.08 -4.94 -6.27
C ILE A 63 1.07 -6.47 -6.18
N TRP A 64 2.20 -7.08 -5.81
CA TRP A 64 2.26 -8.55 -5.67
C TRP A 64 3.14 -8.94 -4.49
N ALA A 65 2.51 -9.15 -3.34
CA ALA A 65 3.22 -9.43 -2.10
C ALA A 65 2.43 -10.26 -1.08
N ARG A 66 3.15 -10.92 -0.16
CA ARG A 66 2.60 -11.69 0.96
C ARG A 66 3.31 -11.39 2.27
N ASN A 67 2.57 -11.42 3.38
CA ASN A 67 3.12 -11.17 4.72
C ASN A 67 3.85 -9.82 4.78
N VAL A 68 3.09 -8.74 4.60
CA VAL A 68 3.61 -7.36 4.59
C VAL A 68 3.12 -6.62 5.82
N ARG A 69 4.04 -5.96 6.53
CA ARG A 69 3.70 -5.06 7.65
C ARG A 69 4.07 -3.63 7.30
N ILE A 70 3.08 -2.74 7.24
CA ILE A 70 3.23 -1.30 7.04
C ILE A 70 2.83 -0.65 8.37
N THR A 71 3.80 -0.40 9.25
CA THR A 71 3.51 -0.09 10.65
C THR A 71 4.31 1.07 11.22
N ASP A 72 3.71 1.83 12.14
CA ASP A 72 4.42 2.85 12.89
C ASP A 72 5.10 3.92 11.98
N ASN A 73 4.52 4.22 10.80
CA ASN A 73 4.99 5.25 9.89
C ASN A 73 4.21 6.56 10.02
N VAL A 74 4.81 7.65 9.55
CA VAL A 74 4.14 8.94 9.38
C VAL A 74 3.99 9.21 7.88
N PHE A 75 2.75 9.26 7.42
CA PHE A 75 2.37 9.51 6.03
C PHE A 75 1.79 10.91 5.87
N GLU A 76 2.34 11.66 4.93
CA GLU A 76 1.77 12.91 4.45
C GLU A 76 1.51 12.78 2.95
N LYS A 77 0.28 13.00 2.49
CA LYS A 77 -0.06 13.05 1.06
C LYS A 77 -1.10 14.12 0.81
N THR A 78 -0.68 15.24 0.25
CA THR A 78 -1.53 16.43 0.11
C THR A 78 -2.03 16.67 -1.31
N ASN A 79 -1.56 15.89 -2.28
CA ASN A 79 -2.11 15.87 -3.63
C ASN A 79 -3.28 14.87 -3.77
N ASP A 80 -3.97 14.96 -4.90
CA ASP A 80 -5.23 14.27 -5.19
C ASP A 80 -5.07 13.08 -6.16
N PHE A 81 -3.84 12.69 -6.51
CA PHE A 81 -3.61 11.56 -7.42
C PHE A 81 -3.39 10.27 -6.61
N VAL A 82 -4.20 9.24 -6.84
CA VAL A 82 -4.21 7.93 -6.10
C VAL A 82 -4.31 8.06 -4.57
N THR A 83 -3.96 7.03 -3.79
CA THR A 83 -4.08 6.99 -2.32
C THR A 83 -2.70 7.05 -1.62
N SER A 84 -2.66 7.11 -0.29
CA SER A 84 -1.39 7.02 0.47
C SER A 84 -0.83 5.60 0.49
N VAL A 85 -1.62 4.62 0.98
CA VAL A 85 -1.28 3.20 0.89
C VAL A 85 -2.25 2.53 -0.07
N ASP A 86 -1.73 1.98 -1.16
CA ASP A 86 -2.52 1.31 -2.19
C ASP A 86 -2.19 -0.18 -2.22
N ILE A 87 -3.21 -1.02 -2.10
CA ILE A 87 -3.09 -2.46 -2.25
C ILE A 87 -3.86 -2.80 -3.54
N GLU A 88 -3.12 -2.81 -4.64
CA GLU A 88 -3.65 -2.84 -6.01
C GLU A 88 -2.87 -3.89 -6.83
N PRO A 89 -3.21 -5.19 -6.74
CA PRO A 89 -2.68 -6.15 -7.68
C PRO A 89 -3.08 -5.83 -9.11
N ASN A 90 -2.15 -6.00 -10.06
CA ASN A 90 -2.44 -5.70 -11.45
C ASN A 90 -3.57 -6.60 -11.97
N PRO A 91 -4.42 -6.09 -12.88
CA PRO A 91 -5.54 -6.84 -13.44
C PRO A 91 -5.09 -7.82 -14.55
N ASN A 92 -4.24 -8.78 -14.20
CA ASN A 92 -3.64 -9.75 -15.12
C ASN A 92 -3.93 -11.22 -14.76
N ASN A 93 -4.94 -11.46 -13.92
CA ASN A 93 -5.36 -12.77 -13.42
C ASN A 93 -4.24 -13.61 -12.74
N ARG A 94 -3.19 -12.97 -12.26
CA ARG A 94 -2.02 -13.65 -11.69
C ARG A 94 -1.62 -13.08 -10.34
N GLU A 95 -1.50 -11.77 -10.28
CA GLU A 95 -1.00 -11.06 -9.12
C GLU A 95 -2.07 -10.98 -8.03
N ASP A 96 -1.62 -11.07 -6.78
CA ASP A 96 -2.47 -11.05 -5.59
C ASP A 96 -1.77 -10.41 -4.38
N ALA A 97 -2.56 -10.05 -3.38
CA ALA A 97 -2.06 -9.45 -2.15
C ALA A 97 -2.64 -10.20 -0.93
N TRP A 98 -1.77 -10.81 -0.12
CA TRP A 98 -2.22 -11.63 1.03
C TRP A 98 -1.47 -11.30 2.32
N ASP A 99 -2.17 -11.40 3.45
CA ASP A 99 -1.59 -11.25 4.77
C ASP A 99 -0.89 -9.90 4.94
N ILE A 100 -1.65 -8.81 4.80
CA ILE A 100 -1.12 -7.44 4.87
C ILE A 100 -1.70 -6.74 6.09
N GLU A 101 -0.80 -6.21 6.91
CA GLU A 101 -1.12 -5.39 8.09
C GLU A 101 -0.74 -3.92 7.80
N VAL A 102 -1.72 -3.01 7.89
CA VAL A 102 -1.49 -1.57 7.89
C VAL A 102 -1.93 -1.03 9.25
N ALA A 103 -0.98 -0.84 10.16
CA ALA A 103 -1.32 -0.55 11.56
C ALA A 103 -0.46 0.49 12.25
N ARG A 104 -1.04 1.23 13.20
CA ARG A 104 -0.33 2.22 14.04
C ARG A 104 0.41 3.30 13.26
N ASN A 105 -0.04 3.62 12.04
CA ASN A 105 0.52 4.72 11.28
C ASN A 105 -0.24 6.03 11.58
N SER A 106 0.43 7.15 11.38
CA SER A 106 -0.17 8.49 11.40
C SER A 106 -0.34 9.00 9.97
N PHE A 107 -1.54 9.42 9.61
CA PHE A 107 -1.88 9.87 8.26
C PHE A 107 -2.33 11.34 8.23
N TYR A 108 -1.80 12.09 7.27
CA TYR A 108 -2.35 13.37 6.85
C TYR A 108 -2.60 13.33 5.33
N VAL A 109 -3.84 13.01 4.96
CA VAL A 109 -4.25 12.76 3.56
C VAL A 109 -5.49 13.60 3.20
N PRO A 110 -5.42 14.95 3.25
CA PRO A 110 -6.58 15.82 3.20
C PRO A 110 -7.31 15.86 1.84
N ARG A 111 -6.84 15.13 0.82
CA ARG A 111 -7.43 15.12 -0.52
C ARG A 111 -7.87 13.75 -1.04
N GLN A 112 -7.54 12.66 -0.33
CA GLN A 112 -7.77 11.27 -0.79
C GLN A 112 -8.04 10.31 0.38
N GLY A 113 -8.20 9.02 0.07
CA GLY A 113 -8.21 7.94 1.07
C GLY A 113 -6.83 7.66 1.65
N ALA A 114 -6.77 7.16 2.89
CA ALA A 114 -5.51 6.78 3.54
C ALA A 114 -5.02 5.40 3.07
N VAL A 115 -5.93 4.42 3.01
CA VAL A 115 -5.64 3.04 2.60
C VAL A 115 -6.71 2.60 1.60
N MET A 116 -6.29 2.07 0.45
CA MET A 116 -7.18 1.55 -0.58
C MET A 116 -6.85 0.10 -0.89
N LEU A 117 -7.89 -0.70 -1.11
CA LEU A 117 -7.77 -2.04 -1.69
C LEU A 117 -8.48 -1.98 -3.04
N TYR A 118 -7.73 -1.93 -4.14
CA TYR A 118 -8.29 -1.79 -5.46
C TYR A 118 -8.28 -3.13 -6.23
N SER A 119 -9.30 -3.38 -7.04
CA SER A 119 -9.26 -4.48 -8.01
C SER A 119 -9.74 -3.99 -9.36
N GLY A 120 -8.83 -3.94 -10.32
CA GLY A 120 -9.16 -3.63 -11.71
C GLY A 120 -9.94 -4.77 -12.38
N GLN A 121 -10.63 -4.44 -13.47
CA GLN A 121 -11.26 -5.44 -14.33
C GLN A 121 -10.20 -6.39 -14.91
N GLY A 122 -10.30 -7.69 -14.63
CA GLY A 122 -9.29 -8.69 -15.01
C GLY A 122 -8.33 -9.08 -13.88
N ALA A 123 -8.51 -8.51 -12.68
CA ALA A 123 -7.85 -9.00 -11.48
C ALA A 123 -8.15 -10.47 -11.22
N LYS A 124 -7.17 -11.15 -10.60
CA LYS A 124 -7.37 -12.49 -10.06
C LYS A 124 -8.54 -12.47 -9.08
N ILE A 125 -9.32 -13.56 -9.00
CA ILE A 125 -10.41 -13.70 -8.03
C ILE A 125 -10.12 -14.92 -7.13
N PRO A 126 -9.98 -14.74 -5.81
CA PRO A 126 -9.92 -13.45 -5.10
C PRO A 126 -8.69 -12.63 -5.49
N THR A 127 -8.81 -11.30 -5.45
CA THR A 127 -7.70 -10.37 -5.69
C THR A 127 -6.67 -10.47 -4.57
N GLY A 128 -7.13 -10.83 -3.38
CA GLY A 128 -6.31 -10.94 -2.21
C GLY A 128 -7.14 -11.20 -0.96
N GLY A 129 -6.48 -11.26 0.18
CA GLY A 129 -7.18 -11.43 1.44
C GLY A 129 -6.31 -11.44 2.69
N ASN A 130 -6.97 -11.60 3.84
CA ASN A 130 -6.37 -11.48 5.17
C ASN A 130 -5.69 -10.10 5.32
N ILE A 131 -6.46 -9.05 5.11
CA ILE A 131 -5.97 -7.67 5.20
C ILE A 131 -6.48 -7.06 6.51
N SER A 132 -5.59 -6.53 7.33
CA SER A 132 -5.94 -5.83 8.57
C SER A 132 -5.50 -4.37 8.51
N VAL A 133 -6.45 -3.45 8.70
CA VAL A 133 -6.19 -2.01 8.78
C VAL A 133 -6.66 -1.51 10.13
N HIS A 134 -5.73 -1.29 11.07
CA HIS A 134 -6.11 -1.00 12.45
C HIS A 134 -5.18 -0.11 13.25
N ASP A 135 -5.71 0.51 14.30
CA ASP A 135 -4.97 1.35 15.24
C ASP A 135 -4.23 2.52 14.55
N ASN A 136 -4.65 2.91 13.34
CA ASN A 136 -4.09 4.07 12.66
C ASN A 136 -4.77 5.35 13.17
N THR A 137 -4.05 6.46 13.08
CA THR A 137 -4.56 7.78 13.47
C THR A 137 -4.39 8.77 12.33
N GLY A 138 -5.24 9.79 12.24
CA GLY A 138 -5.00 10.90 11.32
C GLY A 138 -6.24 11.51 10.69
N SER A 139 -6.05 12.14 9.53
CA SER A 139 -7.12 12.72 8.74
C SER A 139 -7.02 12.30 7.27
N ALA A 140 -8.17 11.93 6.69
CA ALA A 140 -8.32 11.58 5.28
C ALA A 140 -9.71 11.97 4.78
N VAL A 141 -9.87 12.16 3.46
CA VAL A 141 -11.17 12.55 2.88
C VAL A 141 -12.19 11.42 2.98
N TRP A 142 -11.77 10.21 2.67
CA TRP A 142 -12.55 8.98 2.87
C TRP A 142 -11.74 8.02 3.75
N SER A 143 -12.45 7.14 4.45
CA SER A 143 -11.99 6.24 5.53
C SER A 143 -10.64 5.54 5.27
N PHE A 144 -10.12 4.87 6.30
CA PHE A 144 -9.06 3.85 6.22
C PHE A 144 -9.44 2.60 5.39
N TYR A 145 -10.35 2.76 4.42
CA TYR A 145 -10.82 1.77 3.47
C TYR A 145 -11.80 2.40 2.46
N SER A 146 -11.63 2.18 1.15
CA SER A 146 -12.72 2.40 0.17
C SER A 146 -12.60 1.50 -1.07
N ASN A 147 -13.75 0.94 -1.44
CA ASN A 147 -14.08 -0.03 -2.48
C ASN A 147 -13.69 -1.50 -2.23
N VAL A 148 -14.67 -2.30 -1.80
CA VAL A 148 -14.67 -3.77 -2.03
C VAL A 148 -15.29 -3.96 -3.41
N PRO A 149 -14.54 -4.25 -4.48
CA PRO A 149 -15.04 -5.23 -5.44
C PRO A 149 -15.18 -6.55 -4.68
N ALA A 150 -16.24 -7.33 -4.93
CA ALA A 150 -16.61 -8.58 -4.26
C ALA A 150 -15.54 -9.72 -4.23
N ASN A 151 -14.27 -9.38 -4.49
CA ASN A 151 -13.15 -10.26 -4.78
C ASN A 151 -12.09 -10.26 -3.66
N TRP A 152 -12.25 -9.49 -2.57
CA TRP A 152 -11.35 -9.53 -1.42
C TRP A 152 -11.89 -10.41 -0.30
N GLN A 153 -11.01 -11.17 0.35
CA GLN A 153 -11.39 -12.10 1.42
C GLN A 153 -10.84 -11.67 2.77
N ASN A 154 -11.63 -11.82 3.84
CA ASN A 154 -11.17 -11.61 5.23
C ASN A 154 -10.49 -10.25 5.45
N VAL A 155 -11.19 -9.16 5.11
CA VAL A 155 -10.72 -7.79 5.35
C VAL A 155 -11.28 -7.29 6.68
N THR A 156 -10.40 -6.83 7.57
CA THR A 156 -10.76 -6.29 8.89
C THR A 156 -10.27 -4.85 9.01
N VAL A 157 -11.17 -3.95 9.39
CA VAL A 157 -10.86 -2.53 9.59
C VAL A 157 -11.37 -2.12 10.97
N THR A 158 -10.48 -1.83 11.91
CA THR A 158 -10.83 -1.63 13.33
C THR A 158 -9.98 -0.55 13.99
N ASN A 159 -10.53 0.18 14.98
CA ASN A 159 -9.76 1.12 15.82
C ASN A 159 -8.94 2.19 15.06
N ASN A 160 -9.45 2.72 13.96
CA ASN A 160 -8.79 3.84 13.29
C ASN A 160 -9.47 5.16 13.68
N PHE A 161 -8.68 6.18 14.05
CA PHE A 161 -9.16 7.42 14.68
C PHE A 161 -8.75 8.68 13.92
#